data_AF-A0A926M0A9-F1
#
_entry.id   AF-A0A926M0A9-F1
#
_cell.length_a   1.000
_cell.length_b   1.000
_cell.length_c   1.000
_cell.angle_alpha   90.00
_cell.angle_beta   90.00
_cell.angle_gamma   90.00
#
_symmetry.space_group_name_H-M   'P 1'
#
loop_
_entity.id
_entity.type
_entity.pdbx_description
1 polymer ?
#
loop_
_entity_poly.entity_id
_entity_poly.type
_entity_poly.pdbx_seq_one_letter_code
_entity_poly.pdbx_strand_id
1 'polypeptide(L)'
;MKKKGHRPVTKVKNPEPNIEDPDWVIWAAWADRITFEEIEKKTGYKENDVIKIMRRSIKPSSFRLWRKRVNQKSIKHRKKFEYSRKLITGKLKKGDYL
;
A
#
# COMPACT_ATOMS: atom_id res chain seq x y z
N MET A 1 -21.33 19.80 -17.60
CA MET A 1 -19.87 19.83 -17.85
C MET A 1 -19.17 20.26 -16.57
N LYS A 2 -18.34 19.42 -15.93
CA LYS A 2 -17.66 19.77 -14.66
C LYS A 2 -16.70 20.95 -14.89
N LYS A 3 -16.89 22.04 -14.14
CA LYS A 3 -16.05 23.26 -14.21
C LYS A 3 -14.60 22.89 -13.88
N LYS A 4 -13.65 23.24 -14.77
CA LYS A 4 -12.21 23.10 -14.50
C LYS A 4 -11.85 23.98 -13.30
N GLY A 5 -11.31 23.40 -12.24
CA GLY A 5 -10.82 24.15 -11.09
C GLY A 5 -9.66 25.07 -11.47
N HIS A 6 -9.37 26.07 -10.62
CA HIS A 6 -8.33 27.09 -10.86
C HIS A 6 -6.90 26.52 -10.88
N ARG A 7 -6.72 25.27 -10.45
CA ARG A 7 -5.44 24.56 -10.45
C ARG A 7 -5.29 23.72 -11.72
N PRO A 8 -4.12 23.74 -12.39
CA PRO A 8 -3.86 22.86 -13.51
C PRO A 8 -3.89 21.40 -13.03
N VAL A 9 -4.80 20.60 -13.60
CA VAL A 9 -4.86 19.16 -13.36
C VAL A 9 -3.88 18.50 -14.32
N THR A 10 -2.93 17.74 -13.79
CA THR A 10 -2.07 16.90 -14.61
C THR A 10 -2.91 15.81 -15.27
N LYS A 11 -2.94 15.76 -16.61
CA LYS A 11 -3.58 14.67 -17.34
C LYS A 11 -2.71 13.42 -17.21
N VAL A 12 -2.93 12.65 -16.16
CA VAL A 12 -2.36 11.31 -16.02
C VAL A 12 -3.28 10.28 -16.68
N LYS A 13 -2.70 9.23 -17.27
CA LYS A 13 -3.47 8.15 -17.93
C LYS A 13 -4.36 7.38 -16.94
N ASN A 14 -3.93 7.28 -15.68
CA ASN A 14 -4.63 6.58 -14.61
C ASN A 14 -4.76 7.52 -13.39
N PRO A 15 -5.88 8.27 -13.25
CA PRO A 15 -6.12 9.11 -12.09
C PRO A 15 -6.36 8.27 -10.82
N GLU A 16 -6.22 8.89 -9.65
CA GLU A 16 -6.56 8.26 -8.38
C GLU A 16 -8.06 7.93 -8.35
N PRO A 17 -8.44 6.67 -8.07
CA PRO A 17 -9.84 6.28 -7.96
C PRO A 17 -10.50 6.94 -6.74
N ASN A 18 -11.83 7.05 -6.76
CA ASN A 18 -12.57 7.57 -5.61
C ASN A 18 -12.46 6.60 -4.44
N ILE A 19 -12.37 7.12 -3.22
CA ILE A 19 -12.13 6.35 -2.00
C ILE A 19 -13.28 5.35 -1.72
N GLU A 20 -14.48 5.68 -2.17
CA GLU A 20 -15.68 4.82 -2.02
C GLU A 20 -15.70 3.62 -2.97
N ASP A 21 -14.89 3.64 -4.04
CA ASP A 21 -14.86 2.57 -5.02
C ASP A 21 -13.94 1.40 -4.60
N PRO A 22 -14.32 0.14 -4.89
CA PRO A 22 -13.46 -1.03 -4.66
C PRO A 22 -12.10 -0.94 -5.39
N ASP A 23 -12.05 -0.18 -6.47
CA ASP A 23 -10.84 0.09 -7.24
C ASP A 23 -9.80 0.86 -6.43
N TRP A 24 -10.22 1.65 -5.44
CA TRP A 24 -9.30 2.30 -4.52
C TRP A 24 -8.55 1.30 -3.66
N VAL A 25 -9.22 0.25 -3.18
CA VAL A 25 -8.57 -0.81 -2.41
C VAL A 25 -7.51 -1.51 -3.25
N ILE A 26 -7.78 -1.79 -4.53
CA ILE A 26 -6.82 -2.40 -5.45
C ILE A 26 -5.63 -1.46 -5.70
N TRP A 27 -5.90 -0.19 -5.98
CA TRP A 27 -4.88 0.83 -6.18
C TRP A 27 -3.99 0.99 -4.95
N ALA A 28 -4.60 1.11 -3.77
CA ALA A 28 -3.92 1.27 -2.49
C ALA A 28 -3.14 0.00 -2.10
N ALA A 29 -3.66 -1.19 -2.40
CA ALA A 29 -2.98 -2.45 -2.12
C ALA A 29 -1.70 -2.62 -2.95
N TRP A 30 -1.67 -2.10 -4.18
CA TRP A 30 -0.49 -2.06 -5.06
C TRP A 30 0.51 -0.96 -4.72
N ALA A 31 0.06 0.13 -4.10
CA ALA A 31 0.94 1.22 -3.69
C ALA A 31 1.84 0.78 -2.52
N ASP A 32 3.14 0.69 -2.75
CA ASP A 32 4.11 0.24 -1.75
C ASP A 32 4.16 1.14 -0.49
N ARG A 33 3.69 2.38 -0.59
CA ARG A 33 3.68 3.38 0.50
C ARG A 33 2.40 3.40 1.35
N ILE A 34 1.41 2.55 1.07
CA ILE A 34 0.17 2.51 1.83
C ILE A 34 0.14 1.23 2.68
N THR A 35 -0.07 1.38 3.99
CA THR A 35 -0.15 0.25 4.92
C THR A 35 -1.54 -0.37 4.92
N PHE A 36 -1.66 -1.64 5.33
CA PHE A 36 -2.98 -2.26 5.50
C PHE A 36 -3.80 -1.56 6.60
N GLU A 37 -3.15 -1.03 7.64
CA GLU A 37 -3.79 -0.20 8.67
C GLU A 37 -4.39 1.09 8.08
N GLU A 38 -3.71 1.71 7.11
CA GLU A 38 -4.21 2.93 6.46
C GLU A 38 -5.37 2.63 5.51
N ILE A 39 -5.35 1.48 4.85
CA ILE A 39 -6.49 0.97 4.07
C ILE A 39 -7.67 0.70 5.00
N GLU A 40 -7.45 0.03 6.13
CA GLU A 40 -8.49 -0.24 7.14
C GLU A 40 -9.07 1.06 7.69
N LYS A 41 -8.23 2.06 8.00
CA LYS A 41 -8.70 3.36 8.49
C LYS A 41 -9.59 4.10 7.50
N LYS A 42 -9.31 3.99 6.19
CA LYS A 42 -10.06 4.70 5.15
C LYS A 42 -11.30 3.95 4.67
N THR A 43 -11.24 2.62 4.63
CA THR A 43 -12.28 1.78 4.00
C THR A 43 -12.95 0.80 4.94
N GLY A 44 -12.41 0.59 6.14
CA GLY A 44 -12.86 -0.43 7.09
C GLY A 44 -12.39 -1.86 6.75
N TYR A 45 -11.71 -2.07 5.61
CA TYR A 45 -11.25 -3.41 5.22
C TYR A 45 -9.96 -3.81 5.94
N LYS A 46 -10.00 -4.94 6.62
CA LYS A 46 -8.83 -5.57 7.24
C LYS A 46 -7.92 -6.18 6.18
N GLU A 47 -6.68 -6.47 6.57
CA GLU A 47 -5.70 -7.13 5.68
C GLU A 47 -6.28 -8.38 4.99
N ASN A 48 -6.98 -9.24 5.75
CA ASN A 48 -7.59 -10.45 5.22
C ASN A 48 -8.62 -10.16 4.11
N ASP A 49 -9.39 -9.09 4.25
CA ASP A 49 -10.40 -8.72 3.27
C ASP A 49 -9.77 -8.11 2.04
N VAL A 50 -8.73 -7.28 2.20
CA VAL A 50 -7.91 -6.78 1.09
C VAL A 50 -7.28 -7.93 0.31
N ILE A 51 -6.76 -8.96 0.97
CA ILE A 51 -6.19 -10.15 0.32
C ILE A 51 -7.27 -10.90 -0.47
N LYS A 52 -8.48 -11.06 0.07
CA LYS A 52 -9.60 -11.71 -0.62
C LYS A 52 -10.04 -10.92 -1.85
N ILE A 53 -10.16 -9.59 -1.74
CA ILE A 53 -10.48 -8.68 -2.84
C ILE A 53 -9.42 -8.83 -3.93
N MET A 54 -8.14 -8.64 -3.57
CA MET A 54 -7.03 -8.76 -4.51
C MET A 54 -7.00 -10.12 -5.21
N ARG A 55 -7.23 -11.22 -4.49
CA ARG A 55 -7.26 -12.56 -5.10
C ARG A 55 -8.37 -12.72 -6.15
N ARG A 56 -9.51 -12.05 -5.97
CA ARG A 56 -10.65 -12.09 -6.90
C ARG A 56 -10.48 -11.12 -8.07
N SER A 57 -9.84 -9.98 -7.84
CA SER A 57 -9.79 -8.89 -8.84
C SER A 57 -8.65 -9.01 -9.86
N ILE A 58 -7.53 -9.66 -9.53
CA ILE A 58 -6.38 -9.76 -10.46
C ILE A 58 -6.04 -11.20 -10.83
N LYS A 59 -5.32 -11.37 -11.95
CA LYS A 59 -4.86 -12.68 -12.43
C LYS A 59 -4.03 -13.40 -11.36
N PRO A 60 -4.12 -14.73 -11.23
CA PRO A 60 -3.40 -15.49 -10.20
C PRO A 60 -1.87 -15.30 -10.24
N SER A 61 -1.27 -15.15 -11.43
CA SER A 61 0.16 -14.87 -11.58
C SER A 61 0.55 -13.50 -11.00
N SER A 62 -0.23 -12.46 -11.30
CA SER A 62 -0.06 -11.11 -10.74
C SER A 62 -0.27 -11.11 -9.23
N PHE A 63 -1.26 -11.87 -8.73
CA PHE A 63 -1.50 -12.00 -7.29
C PHE A 63 -0.32 -12.63 -6.56
N ARG A 64 0.27 -13.71 -7.11
CA ARG A 64 1.48 -14.33 -6.53
C ARG A 64 2.65 -13.33 -6.47
N LEU A 65 2.84 -12.54 -7.52
CA LEU A 65 3.88 -11.51 -7.55
C LEU A 65 3.63 -10.42 -6.51
N TRP A 66 2.40 -9.93 -6.40
CA TRP A 66 2.00 -8.98 -5.38
C TRP A 66 2.23 -9.54 -3.96
N ARG A 67 1.85 -10.80 -3.70
CA ARG A 67 2.11 -11.45 -2.41
C ARG A 67 3.60 -11.55 -2.08
N LYS A 68 4.44 -11.90 -3.08
CA LYS A 68 5.89 -11.91 -2.91
C LYS A 68 6.42 -10.51 -2.55
N ARG A 69 5.92 -9.45 -3.18
CA ARG A 69 6.31 -8.06 -2.90
C ARG A 69 5.87 -7.59 -1.51
N VAL A 70 4.62 -7.87 -1.13
CA VAL A 70 4.09 -7.54 0.21
C VAL A 70 4.94 -8.19 1.31
N ASN A 71 5.43 -9.41 1.09
CA ASN A 71 6.28 -10.11 2.06
C ASN A 71 7.75 -9.63 2.03
N GLN A 72 8.33 -9.38 0.85
CA GLN A 72 9.76 -9.10 0.69
C GLN A 72 10.18 -7.62 0.75
N LYS A 73 9.39 -6.68 0.19
CA LYS A 73 9.82 -5.29 -0.09
C LYS A 73 8.91 -4.23 0.53
N SER A 74 8.09 -4.59 1.50
CA SER A 74 7.03 -3.71 1.94
C SER A 74 7.36 -2.94 3.21
N ILE A 75 7.15 -1.62 3.15
CA ILE A 75 7.10 -0.69 4.29
C ILE A 75 5.88 -0.95 5.20
N LYS A 76 5.00 -1.88 4.79
CA LYS A 76 3.74 -2.23 5.45
C LYS A 76 3.89 -2.69 6.91
N HIS A 77 5.10 -3.07 7.34
CA HIS A 77 5.43 -3.30 8.74
C HIS A 77 6.25 -2.15 9.30
N ARG A 78 5.57 -1.14 9.86
CA ARG A 78 6.19 0.09 10.40
C ARG A 78 7.38 -0.18 11.33
N LYS A 79 7.24 -1.13 12.26
CA LYS A 79 8.32 -1.52 13.19
C LYS A 79 9.55 -2.12 12.50
N LYS A 80 9.36 -2.99 11.49
CA LYS A 80 10.48 -3.58 10.73
C LYS A 80 11.19 -2.54 9.87
N PHE A 81 10.45 -1.56 9.36
CA PHE A 81 11.00 -0.45 8.59
C PHE A 81 11.82 0.51 9.45
N GLU A 82 11.35 0.88 10.64
CA GLU A 82 12.13 1.70 11.58
C GLU A 82 13.42 0.99 12.00
N TYR A 83 13.36 -0.32 12.26
CA TYR A 83 14.52 -1.15 12.60
C TYR A 83 15.57 -1.19 11.48
N SER A 84 15.16 -1.51 10.24
CA SER A 84 16.08 -1.58 9.10
C SER A 84 16.75 -0.24 8.84
N ARG A 85 16.00 0.86 8.98
CA ARG A 85 16.53 2.22 8.81
C ARG A 85 17.56 2.57 9.90
N LYS A 86 17.29 2.20 11.15
CA LYS A 86 18.20 2.45 12.27
C LYS A 86 19.51 1.66 12.14
N LEU A 87 19.46 0.42 11.64
CA LEU A 87 20.64 -0.37 11.29
C LEU A 87 21.47 0.27 10.17
N ILE A 88 20.81 0.73 9.09
CA ILE A 88 21.49 1.41 7.97
C ILE A 88 22.20 2.69 8.44
N THR A 89 21.60 3.42 9.39
CA THR A 89 22.23 4.62 9.98
C THR A 89 23.31 4.32 11.02
N GLY A 90 23.62 3.05 11.31
CA GLY A 90 24.65 2.65 12.28
C GLY A 90 24.35 2.99 13.75
N LYS A 91 23.11 3.39 14.07
CA LYS A 91 22.71 3.90 15.39
C LYS A 91 22.29 2.83 16.39
N LEU A 92 22.38 1.54 16.04
CA LEU A 92 21.89 0.43 16.84
C LEU A 92 22.76 -0.82 16.65
N LYS A 93 23.16 -1.46 17.75
CA LYS A 93 23.85 -2.75 17.73
C LYS A 93 22.85 -3.87 18.02
N LYS A 94 23.18 -5.08 17.54
CA LYS A 94 22.32 -6.28 17.61
C LYS A 94 21.85 -6.63 19.05
N GLY A 95 22.53 -6.12 20.08
CA GLY A 95 22.21 -6.33 21.50
C GLY A 95 21.22 -5.34 22.12
N ASP A 96 20.87 -4.24 21.44
CA ASP A 96 19.95 -3.22 21.98
C ASP A 96 18.45 -3.56 21.79
N TYR A 97 18.16 -4.72 21.20
CA TYR A 97 16.82 -5.17 20.79
C TYR A 97 16.41 -6.53 21.37
N LEU A 98 17.25 -7.13 22.23
CA LEU A 98 16.90 -8.30 23.03
C LEU A 98 16.51 -7.84 24.43
#